data_AF-A0A2V8WSJ8-F1
#
_entry.id   AF-A0A2V8WSJ8-F1
#
_cell.length_a   1.000
_cell.length_b   1.000
_cell.length_c   1.000
_cell.angle_alpha   90.00
_cell.angle_beta   90.00
_cell.angle_gamma   90.00
#
_symmetry.space_group_name_H-M   'P 1'
#
loop_
_entity.id
_entity.type
_entity.pdbx_description
1 polymer ?
#
loop_
_entity_poly.entity_id
_entity_poly.type
_entity_poly.pdbx_seq_one_letter_code
_entity_poly.pdbx_strand_id
1 'polypeptide(L)' 'MKKKSIVLAVIAVVLLLAVAYLWGPSSVPPGQEPLVALSNANFSDFENVFDGDLGTPRLVLLLSPT' A
#
# COMPACT_ATOMS: atom_id res chain seq x y z
N MET A 1 23.97 24.56 22.64
CA MET A 1 23.73 24.33 21.20
C MET A 1 23.66 22.84 20.83
N LYS A 2 24.58 21.98 21.31
CA LYS A 2 24.58 20.52 21.02
C LYS A 2 23.28 19.80 21.40
N LYS A 3 22.69 20.08 22.57
CA LYS A 3 21.42 19.46 23.02
C LYS A 3 20.23 19.79 22.11
N LYS A 4 20.08 21.05 21.67
CA LYS A 4 19.04 21.46 20.70
C LYS A 4 19.23 20.76 19.35
N SER A 5 20.47 20.62 18.91
CA SER A 5 20.78 19.93 17.65
C SER A 5 20.44 18.44 17.70
N ILE A 6 20.70 17.78 18.83
CA ILE A 6 20.34 16.37 19.03
C ILE A 6 18.81 16.19 19.02
N VAL A 7 18.08 17.05 19.73
CA VAL A 7 16.61 17.01 19.73
C VAL A 7 16.06 17.19 18.31
N LEU A 8 16.61 18.14 17.55
CA LEU A 8 16.18 18.38 16.17
C LEU A 8 16.46 17.16 15.26
N ALA A 9 17.61 16.51 15.43
CA ALA A 9 17.95 15.30 14.69
C ALA A 9 17.01 14.14 15.01
N VAL A 10 16.65 13.93 16.28
CA VAL A 10 15.69 12.89 16.68
C VAL A 10 14.32 13.15 16.05
N ILE A 11 13.84 14.40 16.08
CA ILE A 11 12.57 14.78 15.45
C ILE A 11 12.61 14.48 13.94
N ALA A 12 13.69 14.84 13.26
CA ALA A 12 13.84 14.58 11.83
C ALA A 12 13.80 13.07 11.52
N VAL A 13 14.46 12.23 12.32
CA VAL A 13 14.43 10.78 12.15
C VAL A 13 13.02 10.22 12.37
N VAL A 14 12.33 10.66 13.42
CA VAL A 14 10.95 10.21 13.70
C VAL A 14 10.00 10.59 12.57
N LEU A 15 10.13 11.81 12.03
CA LEU A 15 9.33 12.26 10.89
C LEU A 15 9.60 11.41 9.64
N LEU A 16 10.87 11.11 9.34
CA LEU A 16 11.22 10.25 8.21
C LEU A 16 10.65 8.84 8.37
N LEU A 17 10.69 8.28 9.58
CA LEU A 17 10.10 6.97 9.87
C LEU A 17 8.57 6.99 9.75
N ALA A 18 7.91 8.05 10.21
CA ALA A 18 6.46 8.21 10.07
C ALA A 18 6.04 8.30 8.60
N VAL A 19 6.78 9.06 7.78
CA VAL A 19 6.56 9.13 6.32
C VAL A 19 6.72 7.74 5.69
N ALA A 20 7.81 7.04 6.02
CA ALA A 20 8.06 5.70 5.49
C ALA A 20 6.99 4.68 5.90
N TYR A 21 6.45 4.78 7.12
CA TYR A 21 5.39 3.90 7.61
C TYR A 21 4.04 4.18 6.94
N LEU A 22 3.67 5.45 6.79
CA LEU A 22 2.36 5.86 6.25
C LEU A 22 2.24 5.73 4.73
N TRP A 23 3.36 5.88 4.00
CA TRP A 23 3.40 5.75 2.54
C TRP A 23 4.08 4.45 2.07
N GLY A 24 4.50 3.59 2.99
CA GLY A 24 5.00 2.27 2.65
C GLY A 24 3.92 1.44 1.97
N PRO A 25 4.24 0.69 0.89
CA PRO A 25 3.27 -0.22 0.29
C PRO A 25 2.78 -1.24 1.33
N SER A 26 1.52 -1.66 1.20
CA SER A 26 0.95 -2.71 2.05
C SER A 26 1.87 -3.94 2.04
N SER A 27 2.18 -4.48 3.22
CA SER A 27 3.08 -5.62 3.33
C SER A 27 2.38 -6.85 2.75
N VAL A 28 2.68 -7.16 1.50
CA VAL A 28 2.31 -8.43 0.87
C VAL A 28 3.45 -9.44 1.05
N PRO A 29 3.16 -10.75 1.14
CA PRO A 29 4.19 -11.77 1.15
C PRO A 29 5.15 -11.63 -0.06
N PRO A 30 6.45 -11.96 0.09
CA PRO A 30 7.40 -11.91 -1.01
C PRO A 30 6.93 -12.73 -2.22
N GLY A 31 6.99 -12.14 -3.41
CA GLY A 31 6.53 -12.77 -4.65
C GLY A 31 5.05 -12.55 -4.97
N GLN A 32 4.31 -11.84 -4.12
CA GLN A 32 2.95 -11.39 -4.41
C GLN A 32 2.96 -9.93 -4.87
N GLU A 33 2.15 -9.62 -5.88
CA GLU A 33 1.88 -8.23 -6.26
C GLU A 33 1.23 -7.46 -5.11
N PRO A 34 1.51 -6.15 -4.97
CA PRO A 34 0.89 -5.31 -3.95
C PRO A 34 -0.64 -5.34 -4.00
N LEU A 35 -1.28 -5.28 -2.83
CA LEU A 35 -2.74 -5.13 -2.78
C LEU A 35 -3.12 -3.73 -3.26
N VAL A 36 -4.08 -3.68 -4.19
CA VAL A 36 -4.60 -2.43 -4.75
C VAL A 36 -6.00 -2.18 -4.19
N ALA A 37 -6.24 -0.98 -3.70
CA ALA A 37 -7.58 -0.55 -3.32
C ALA A 37 -8.43 -0.31 -4.59
N LEU A 38 -9.59 -0.95 -4.66
CA LEU A 38 -10.57 -0.65 -5.71
C LEU A 38 -11.09 0.78 -5.55
N SER A 39 -11.16 1.49 -6.66
CA SER A 39 -11.65 2.87 -6.75
C SER A 39 -12.36 3.07 -8.09
N ASN A 40 -13.13 4.15 -8.20
CA ASN A 40 -13.80 4.47 -9.47
C ASN A 40 -12.82 4.65 -10.64
N ALA A 41 -11.54 4.96 -10.36
CA ALA A 41 -10.52 5.14 -11.38
C ALA A 41 -9.96 3.82 -11.95
N ASN A 42 -10.04 2.72 -11.21
CA ASN A 42 -9.43 1.43 -11.61
C ASN A 42 -10.43 0.27 -11.71
N PHE A 43 -11.70 0.49 -11.35
CA PHE A 43 -12.72 -0.56 -11.32
C PHE A 43 -13.00 -1.15 -12.72
N SER A 44 -13.08 -0.31 -13.75
CA SER A 44 -13.35 -0.79 -15.12
C SER A 44 -12.21 -1.66 -15.65
N ASP A 45 -10.96 -1.31 -15.37
CA ASP A 45 -9.80 -2.14 -15.76
C ASP A 45 -9.82 -3.50 -15.06
N PHE A 46 -10.15 -3.50 -13.76
CA PHE A 46 -10.34 -4.73 -13.00
C PHE A 46 -11.43 -5.62 -13.61
N GLU A 47 -12.61 -5.06 -13.91
CA GLU A 47 -13.74 -5.79 -14.52
C GLU A 47 -13.35 -6.38 -15.88
N ASN A 48 -12.72 -5.59 -16.75
CA ASN A 48 -12.26 -6.04 -18.07
C ASN A 48 -11.29 -7.22 -17.97
N VAL A 49 -10.34 -7.18 -17.03
CA VAL A 49 -9.40 -8.29 -16.81
C VAL A 49 -10.11 -9.49 -16.19
N PHE A 50 -11.03 -9.25 -15.25
CA PHE A 50 -11.78 -10.30 -14.55
C PHE A 50 -12.76 -11.05 -15.47
N ASP A 51 -13.40 -10.38 -16.42
CA ASP A 51 -14.38 -10.98 -17.31
C ASP A 51 -13.77 -11.50 -18.62
N GLY A 52 -12.57 -11.01 -19.00
CA GLY A 52 -11.95 -11.29 -20.30
C GLY A 52 -11.42 -12.72 -20.52
N ASP A 53 -11.43 -13.57 -19.50
CA ASP A 53 -11.00 -14.99 -19.59
C ASP A 53 -12.06 -15.90 -18.95
N LEU A 54 -12.75 -16.65 -19.81
CA LEU A 54 -13.97 -17.39 -19.52
C LEU A 54 -13.71 -18.85 -19.09
N GLY A 55 -12.45 -19.28 -19.11
CA GLY A 55 -12.08 -20.71 -18.92
C GLY A 55 -11.56 -21.06 -17.54
N THR A 56 -11.26 -20.07 -16.70
CA THR A 56 -10.48 -20.27 -15.48
C THR A 56 -11.28 -19.82 -14.25
N PRO A 57 -11.42 -20.64 -13.20
CA PRO A 57 -12.08 -20.20 -11.96
C PRO A 57 -11.25 -19.09 -11.29
N ARG A 58 -11.93 -18.05 -10.80
CA ARG A 58 -11.30 -16.86 -10.22
C ARG A 58 -11.79 -16.60 -8.81
N LEU A 59 -10.90 -16.06 -7.98
CA LEU A 59 -11.16 -15.68 -6.60
C LEU A 59 -10.89 -14.19 -6.44
N VAL A 60 -11.87 -13.46 -5.90
CA VAL A 60 -11.70 -12.05 -5.50
C VAL A 60 -11.72 -11.97 -3.99
N LEU A 61 -10.65 -11.45 -3.40
CA LEU A 61 -10.53 -11.24 -1.97
C LEU A 61 -10.78 -9.75 -1.68
N LEU A 62 -11.95 -9.44 -1.13
CA LEU A 62 -12.28 -8.09 -0.69
C LEU A 62 -11.90 -7.94 0.78
N LEU A 63 -10.91 -7.11 1.04
CA LEU A 63 -10.44 -6.77 2.38
C LEU A 63 -11.05 -5.43 2.77
N SER A 64 -11.84 -5.38 3.84
CA SER A 64 -12.26 -4.10 4.42
C SER A 64 -11.09 -3.49 5.20
N PRO A 65 -10.85 -2.18 5.12
CA PRO A 65 -9.92 -1.52 6.03
C PRO A 65 -10.38 -1.74 7.48
N THR A 66 -9.49 -2.26 8.34
CA THR A 66 -9.68 -2.29 9.81
C THR A 66 -9.00 -1.10 10.45
#